data_AF-A0A6G8QA77-F1
#
_entry.id   AF-A0A6G8QA77-F1
#
_cell.length_a   1.000
_cell.length_b   1.000
_cell.length_c   1.000
_cell.angle_alpha   90.00
_cell.angle_beta   90.00
_cell.angle_gamma   90.00
#
_symmetry.space_group_name_H-M   'P 1'
#
loop_
_entity.id
_entity.type
_entity.pdbx_description
1 polymer ?
#
loop_
_entity_poly.entity_id
_entity_poly.type
_entity_poly.pdbx_seq_one_letter_code
_entity_poly.pdbx_strand_id
1 'polypeptide(L)'
;MNRPHPHFNGTISDEREVLDACLDRLYVGAGQVVRALTTSGLRGGVDEERMLSYLRENLEGLGEETLADFVVKNRERRPIEPDFDPEGRFTCVGDEEFRRVFRDGDGWERFRRMFPGSDGTLRFSRVGLDRRVTQALIYAGQQFDWNVGSGGYRLFSKTGGSWTELGKVGSWIS
;
A
#
# COMPACT_ATOMS: atom_id res chain seq x y z
N MET A 1 21.35 -21.11 -14.52
CA MET A 1 20.23 -21.66 -13.73
C MET A 1 19.08 -20.67 -13.82
N ASN A 2 18.01 -21.02 -14.53
CA ASN A 2 16.81 -20.19 -14.64
C ASN A 2 16.05 -20.34 -13.32
N ARG A 3 16.00 -19.29 -12.47
CA ARG A 3 15.07 -19.28 -11.35
C ARG A 3 13.66 -19.21 -11.94
N PRO A 4 12.72 -20.10 -11.58
CA PRO A 4 11.34 -19.95 -12.00
C PRO A 4 10.86 -18.57 -11.53
N HIS A 5 10.33 -17.77 -12.46
CA HIS A 5 9.67 -16.52 -12.10
C HIS A 5 8.48 -16.87 -11.20
N PRO A 6 8.33 -16.22 -10.03
CA PRO A 6 7.17 -16.47 -9.19
C PRO A 6 5.90 -16.14 -9.99
N HIS A 7 5.00 -17.10 -10.11
CA HIS A 7 3.67 -16.86 -10.65
C HIS A 7 2.90 -16.04 -9.62
N PHE A 8 2.63 -14.79 -9.96
CA PHE A 8 1.78 -13.88 -9.19
C PHE A 8 0.31 -14.10 -9.56
N ASN A 9 -0.58 -14.01 -8.58
CA ASN A 9 -2.02 -14.06 -8.85
C ASN A 9 -2.51 -12.71 -9.40
N GLY A 10 -3.44 -12.77 -10.36
CA GLY A 10 -4.02 -11.60 -11.02
C GLY A 10 -3.04 -10.83 -11.91
N THR A 11 -3.54 -9.74 -12.49
CA THR A 11 -2.83 -8.82 -13.38
C THR A 11 -2.58 -7.48 -12.70
N ILE A 12 -1.76 -6.62 -13.29
CA ILE A 12 -1.61 -5.22 -12.83
C ILE A 12 -2.95 -4.47 -12.86
N SER A 13 -3.83 -4.77 -13.83
CA SER A 13 -5.18 -4.18 -13.86
C SER A 13 -6.00 -4.56 -12.64
N ASP A 14 -5.90 -5.83 -12.19
CA ASP A 14 -6.62 -6.29 -10.99
C ASP A 14 -6.07 -5.61 -9.73
N GLU A 15 -4.75 -5.47 -9.61
CA GLU A 15 -4.14 -4.73 -8.50
C GLU A 15 -4.56 -3.26 -8.49
N ARG A 16 -4.68 -2.63 -9.67
CA ARG A 16 -5.13 -1.24 -9.80
C ARG A 16 -6.58 -1.06 -9.35
N GLU A 17 -7.48 -1.95 -9.74
CA GLU A 17 -8.89 -1.88 -9.30
C GLU A 17 -9.00 -1.94 -7.77
N VAL A 18 -8.16 -2.73 -7.12
CA VAL A 18 -8.09 -2.80 -5.65
C VAL A 18 -7.47 -1.54 -5.07
N LEU A 19 -6.41 -1.01 -5.70
CA LEU A 19 -5.78 0.24 -5.28
C LEU A 19 -6.79 1.40 -5.36
N ASP A 20 -7.52 1.56 -6.46
CA ASP A 20 -8.55 2.59 -6.61
C ASP A 20 -9.62 2.46 -5.50
N ALA A 21 -10.13 1.24 -5.28
CA ALA A 21 -11.08 0.99 -4.18
C ALA A 21 -10.48 1.32 -2.80
N CYS A 22 -9.17 1.14 -2.61
CA CYS A 22 -8.48 1.52 -1.38
C CYS A 22 -8.34 3.04 -1.22
N LEU A 23 -7.99 3.75 -2.30
CA LEU A 23 -7.83 5.20 -2.31
C LEU A 23 -9.14 5.92 -2.01
N ASP A 24 -10.27 5.43 -2.53
CA ASP A 24 -11.62 5.95 -2.22
C ASP A 24 -11.96 5.93 -0.72
N ARG A 25 -11.20 5.16 0.08
CA ARG A 25 -11.37 4.98 1.53
C ARG A 25 -10.26 5.63 2.35
N LEU A 26 -9.41 6.41 1.71
CA LEU A 26 -8.35 7.21 2.33
C LEU A 26 -8.71 8.69 2.22
N TYR A 27 -8.11 9.50 3.09
CA TYR A 27 -8.25 10.96 3.00
C TYR A 27 -7.24 11.46 1.98
N VAL A 28 -7.55 11.19 0.71
CA VAL A 28 -6.72 11.58 -0.43
C VAL A 28 -7.24 12.91 -0.98
N GLY A 29 -6.49 13.99 -0.76
CA GLY A 29 -6.65 15.25 -1.51
C GLY A 29 -6.42 15.08 -3.02
N ALA A 30 -6.59 16.17 -3.78
CA ALA A 30 -6.54 16.14 -5.25
C ALA A 30 -5.16 15.72 -5.83
N GLY A 31 -4.06 15.96 -5.10
CA GLY A 31 -2.72 15.48 -5.44
C GLY A 31 -2.12 14.61 -4.34
N GLN A 32 -1.58 13.45 -4.68
CA GLN A 32 -0.96 12.54 -3.73
C GLN A 32 0.56 12.49 -3.91
N VAL A 33 1.32 12.82 -2.87
CA VAL A 33 2.77 12.55 -2.88
C VAL A 33 3.01 11.13 -2.40
N VAL A 34 3.53 10.28 -3.28
CA VAL A 34 3.74 8.87 -3.00
C VAL A 34 5.23 8.55 -2.97
N ARG A 35 5.66 7.65 -2.07
CA ARG A 35 7.02 7.11 -2.13
C ARG A 35 7.22 6.36 -3.45
N ALA A 36 8.28 6.66 -4.19
CA ALA A 36 8.55 6.07 -5.50
C ALA A 36 8.71 4.53 -5.50
N LEU A 37 8.88 3.92 -4.32
CA LEU A 37 8.95 2.48 -4.13
C LEU A 37 7.85 2.03 -3.16
N THR A 38 7.16 0.94 -3.50
CA THR A 38 6.14 0.31 -2.66
C THR A 38 6.67 -0.06 -1.27
N THR A 39 5.77 -0.18 -0.31
CA THR A 39 6.04 -0.68 1.04
C THR A 39 4.82 -1.40 1.59
N SER A 40 5.04 -2.54 2.23
CA SER A 40 3.98 -3.39 2.78
C SER A 40 3.79 -3.26 4.28
N GLY A 41 4.60 -2.44 4.97
CA GLY A 41 4.66 -2.46 6.43
C GLY A 41 5.28 -3.73 7.03
N LEU A 42 5.45 -4.81 6.24
CA LEU A 42 6.16 -6.01 6.64
C LEU A 42 7.66 -5.69 6.81
N ARG A 43 8.20 -6.08 7.95
CA ARG A 43 9.64 -6.04 8.26
C ARG A 43 10.10 -7.48 8.38
N GLY A 44 11.14 -7.87 7.64
CA GLY A 44 11.59 -9.27 7.60
C GLY A 44 11.99 -9.83 8.98
N GLY A 45 12.02 -11.16 9.09
CA GLY A 45 12.36 -11.86 10.33
C GLY A 45 11.17 -12.04 11.27
N VAL A 46 11.42 -12.01 12.58
CA VAL A 46 10.40 -12.28 13.63
C VAL A 46 9.22 -11.29 13.58
N ASP A 47 9.46 -10.06 13.11
CA ASP A 47 8.42 -9.05 12.96
C ASP A 47 7.42 -9.41 11.84
N GLU A 48 7.89 -10.07 10.77
CA GLU A 48 7.03 -10.54 9.67
C GLU A 48 6.08 -11.62 10.17
N GLU A 49 6.60 -12.66 10.84
CA GLU A 49 5.77 -13.76 11.36
C GLU A 49 4.71 -13.26 12.34
N ARG A 50 5.08 -12.36 13.26
CA ARG A 50 4.13 -11.73 14.19
C ARG A 50 3.05 -10.94 13.46
N MET A 51 3.44 -10.17 12.45
CA MET A 51 2.47 -9.42 11.65
C MET A 51 1.54 -10.36 10.88
N LEU A 52 2.06 -11.42 10.26
CA LEU A 52 1.24 -12.40 9.54
C LEU A 52 0.24 -13.11 10.46
N SER A 53 0.64 -13.49 11.68
CA SER A 53 -0.29 -14.03 12.68
C SER A 53 -1.35 -13.00 13.08
N TYR A 54 -0.94 -11.74 13.33
CA TYR A 54 -1.87 -10.66 13.63
C TYR A 54 -2.91 -10.43 12.51
N LEU A 55 -2.48 -10.48 11.23
CA LEU A 55 -3.39 -10.36 10.08
C LEU A 55 -4.42 -11.49 10.07
N ARG A 56 -4.00 -12.74 10.28
CA ARG A 56 -4.92 -13.90 10.30
C ARG A 56 -5.96 -13.82 11.41
N GLU A 57 -5.54 -13.35 12.58
CA GLU A 57 -6.41 -13.25 13.76
C GLU A 57 -7.41 -12.09 13.66
N ASN A 58 -7.06 -11.01 12.96
CA ASN A 58 -7.83 -9.76 12.98
C ASN A 58 -8.51 -9.42 11.65
N LEU A 59 -8.17 -10.10 10.55
CA LEU A 59 -8.87 -10.00 9.26
C LEU A 59 -9.69 -11.27 9.03
N GLU A 60 -10.91 -11.27 9.55
CA GLU A 60 -11.84 -12.38 9.36
C GLU A 60 -12.05 -12.69 7.87
N GLY A 61 -11.94 -13.97 7.53
CA GLY A 61 -12.08 -14.43 6.15
C GLY A 61 -10.85 -14.24 5.26
N LEU A 62 -9.71 -13.74 5.78
CA LEU A 62 -8.46 -13.69 5.02
C LEU A 62 -8.03 -15.10 4.58
N GLY A 63 -8.01 -15.33 3.28
CA GLY A 63 -7.58 -16.59 2.69
C GLY A 63 -6.06 -16.73 2.62
N GLU A 64 -5.56 -17.95 2.84
CA GLU A 64 -4.13 -18.24 2.78
C GLU A 64 -3.53 -18.00 1.39
N GLU A 65 -4.29 -18.20 0.30
CA GLU A 65 -3.79 -17.90 -1.05
C GLU A 65 -3.54 -16.38 -1.23
N THR A 66 -4.48 -15.55 -0.77
CA THR A 66 -4.36 -14.08 -0.81
C THR A 66 -3.17 -13.60 0.01
N LEU A 67 -3.01 -14.14 1.22
CA LEU A 67 -1.90 -13.79 2.11
C LEU A 67 -0.55 -14.25 1.56
N ALA A 68 -0.47 -15.46 1.00
CA ALA A 68 0.74 -15.97 0.38
C ALA A 68 1.18 -15.12 -0.82
N ASP A 69 0.24 -14.75 -1.71
CA ASP A 69 0.53 -13.86 -2.84
C ASP A 69 0.98 -12.48 -2.37
N PHE A 70 0.32 -11.92 -1.33
CA PHE A 70 0.72 -10.66 -0.72
C PHE A 70 2.17 -10.68 -0.25
N VAL A 71 2.57 -11.72 0.50
CA VAL A 71 3.93 -11.87 1.02
C VAL A 71 4.92 -11.97 -0.14
N VAL A 72 4.69 -12.85 -1.11
CA VAL A 72 5.63 -13.07 -2.21
C VAL A 72 5.81 -11.81 -3.06
N LYS A 73 4.73 -11.08 -3.37
CA LYS A 73 4.79 -9.82 -4.13
C LYS A 73 5.51 -8.69 -3.40
N ASN A 74 5.45 -8.68 -2.07
CA ASN A 74 5.98 -7.60 -1.25
C ASN A 74 7.29 -7.92 -0.52
N ARG A 75 7.95 -9.06 -0.84
CA ARG A 75 9.31 -9.36 -0.38
C ARG A 75 10.34 -8.33 -0.84
N GLU A 76 10.11 -7.73 -2.00
CA GLU A 76 10.94 -6.68 -2.56
C GLU A 76 10.10 -5.44 -2.83
N ARG A 77 10.67 -4.27 -2.54
CA ARG A 77 10.04 -2.99 -2.88
C ARG A 77 10.12 -2.81 -4.40
N ARG A 78 9.01 -2.42 -5.02
CA ARG A 78 8.88 -2.21 -6.47
C ARG A 78 8.70 -0.73 -6.77
N PRO A 79 9.22 -0.20 -7.89
CA PRO A 79 8.85 1.12 -8.38
C PRO A 79 7.33 1.25 -8.53
N ILE A 80 6.81 2.43 -8.24
CA ILE A 80 5.45 2.79 -8.65
C ILE A 80 5.52 3.18 -10.12
N GLU A 81 5.13 2.23 -10.98
CA GLU A 81 5.10 2.39 -12.42
C GLU A 81 3.84 3.15 -12.87
N PRO A 82 3.85 3.80 -14.05
CA PRO A 82 2.68 4.53 -14.57
C PRO A 82 1.40 3.70 -14.62
N ASP A 83 1.50 2.37 -14.75
CA ASP A 83 0.34 1.48 -14.77
C ASP A 83 -0.47 1.48 -13.47
N PHE A 84 0.14 1.87 -12.34
CA PHE A 84 -0.55 2.06 -11.05
C PHE A 84 -1.21 3.44 -10.90
N ASP A 85 -0.89 4.38 -11.78
CA ASP A 85 -1.41 5.74 -11.75
C ASP A 85 -1.66 6.28 -13.17
N PRO A 86 -2.60 5.67 -13.92
CA PRO A 86 -2.84 6.06 -15.31
C PRO A 86 -3.41 7.48 -15.43
N GLU A 87 -4.00 8.02 -14.35
CA GLU A 87 -4.55 9.38 -14.30
C GLU A 87 -3.51 10.43 -13.88
N GLY A 88 -2.28 10.02 -13.55
CA GLY A 88 -1.21 10.94 -13.15
C GLY A 88 -1.50 11.68 -11.84
N ARG A 89 -2.22 11.05 -10.91
CA ARG A 89 -2.61 11.61 -9.61
C ARG A 89 -1.45 11.58 -8.59
N PHE A 90 -0.41 10.79 -8.87
CA PHE A 90 0.72 10.54 -7.98
C PHE A 90 1.94 11.35 -8.38
N THR A 91 2.45 12.11 -7.42
CA THR A 91 3.79 12.67 -7.46
C THR A 91 4.74 11.70 -6.75
N CYS A 92 5.45 10.89 -7.52
CA CYS A 92 6.41 9.92 -6.97
C CYS A 92 7.69 10.61 -6.48
N VAL A 93 7.97 10.50 -5.19
CA VAL A 93 9.16 11.07 -4.54
C VAL A 93 10.12 9.94 -4.14
N GLY A 94 11.36 10.04 -4.60
CA GLY A 94 12.42 9.08 -4.30
C GLY A 94 12.78 9.05 -2.81
N ASP A 95 13.29 7.93 -2.32
CA ASP A 95 13.62 7.79 -0.89
C ASP A 95 14.67 8.80 -0.40
N GLU A 96 15.65 9.18 -1.23
CA GLU A 96 16.65 10.19 -0.87
C GLU A 96 16.03 11.59 -0.74
N GLU A 97 15.22 11.98 -1.72
CA GLU A 97 14.49 13.24 -1.70
C GLU A 97 13.54 13.29 -0.51
N PHE A 98 12.80 12.22 -0.25
CA PHE A 98 11.91 12.11 0.90
C PHE A 98 12.67 12.32 2.22
N ARG A 99 13.83 11.67 2.38
CA ARG A 99 14.69 11.88 3.56
C ARG A 99 15.20 13.31 3.66
N ARG A 100 15.51 13.96 2.53
CA ARG A 100 15.95 15.35 2.50
C ARG A 100 14.82 16.31 2.91
N VAL A 101 13.59 16.02 2.51
CA VAL A 101 12.41 16.81 2.92
C VAL A 101 12.22 16.72 4.44
N PHE A 102 12.21 15.51 4.99
CA PHE A 102 11.89 15.24 6.41
C PHE A 102 13.13 15.07 7.31
N ARG A 103 14.24 15.74 7.00
CA ARG A 103 15.51 15.58 7.74
C ARG A 103 15.53 16.24 9.13
N ASP A 104 14.64 17.19 9.36
CA ASP A 104 14.58 18.08 10.52
C ASP A 104 13.12 18.40 10.88
N GLY A 105 12.88 19.14 11.97
CA GLY A 105 11.54 19.46 12.48
C GLY A 105 10.65 20.25 11.50
N ASP A 106 11.27 20.96 10.54
CA ASP A 106 10.58 21.79 9.54
C ASP A 106 10.10 20.96 8.33
N GLY A 107 10.23 19.63 8.40
CA GLY A 107 9.96 18.73 7.26
C GLY A 107 8.58 18.90 6.63
N TRP A 108 7.53 19.06 7.44
CA TRP A 108 6.17 19.29 6.93
C TRP A 108 5.98 20.68 6.31
N GLU A 109 6.62 21.72 6.84
CA GLU A 109 6.59 23.04 6.22
C GLU A 109 7.30 23.04 4.86
N ARG A 110 8.43 22.33 4.77
CA ARG A 110 9.16 22.13 3.52
C ARG A 110 8.34 21.33 2.52
N PHE A 111 7.72 20.24 2.98
CA PHE A 111 6.84 19.41 2.17
C PHE A 111 5.71 20.23 1.54
N ARG A 112 4.95 20.98 2.36
CA ARG A 112 3.82 21.80 1.87
C ARG A 112 4.26 22.88 0.87
N ARG A 113 5.47 23.41 1.02
CA ARG A 113 6.05 24.37 0.06
C ARG A 113 6.43 23.73 -1.27
N MET A 114 6.94 22.50 -1.24
CA MET A 114 7.33 21.76 -2.45
C MET A 114 6.12 21.16 -3.17
N PHE A 115 5.10 20.73 -2.43
CA PHE A 115 3.93 20.03 -2.93
C PHE A 115 2.64 20.72 -2.47
N PRO A 116 2.37 21.96 -2.93
CA PRO A 116 1.22 22.74 -2.44
C PRO A 116 -0.15 22.15 -2.80
N GLY A 117 -0.21 21.22 -3.75
CA GLY A 117 -1.43 20.50 -4.14
C GLY A 117 -1.65 19.18 -3.40
N SER A 118 -0.83 18.87 -2.39
CA SER A 118 -0.92 17.62 -1.64
C SER A 118 -1.11 17.86 -0.15
N ASP A 119 -2.11 17.19 0.42
CA ASP A 119 -2.41 17.29 1.85
C ASP A 119 -1.46 16.43 2.70
N GLY A 120 -0.76 15.47 2.09
CA GLY A 120 0.09 14.54 2.83
C GLY A 120 0.86 13.55 1.96
N THR A 121 1.48 12.59 2.63
CA THR A 121 2.24 11.51 1.98
C THR A 121 1.46 10.21 2.00
N LEU A 122 1.46 9.48 0.89
CA LEU A 122 0.87 8.18 0.72
C LEU A 122 1.95 7.10 0.56
N ARG A 123 1.68 5.92 1.12
CA ARG A 123 2.51 4.73 1.04
C ARG A 123 1.61 3.53 0.83
N PHE A 124 1.89 2.69 -0.16
CA PHE A 124 1.12 1.46 -0.38
C PHE A 124 1.99 0.31 -0.88
N SER A 125 1.45 -0.89 -0.76
CA SER A 125 2.07 -2.16 -1.17
C SER A 125 1.58 -2.61 -2.55
N ARG A 126 2.23 -3.63 -3.10
CA ARG A 126 1.59 -4.47 -4.12
C ARG A 126 0.38 -5.19 -3.51
N VAL A 127 -0.58 -5.58 -4.34
CA VAL A 127 -1.81 -6.24 -3.88
C VAL A 127 -1.66 -7.75 -3.94
N GLY A 128 -1.91 -8.42 -2.81
CA GLY A 128 -2.06 -9.87 -2.79
C GLY A 128 -3.45 -10.27 -3.26
N LEU A 129 -3.54 -11.22 -4.19
CA LEU A 129 -4.79 -11.70 -4.75
C LEU A 129 -4.90 -13.22 -4.57
N ASP A 130 -6.11 -13.73 -4.41
CA ASP A 130 -6.37 -15.16 -4.63
C ASP A 130 -6.33 -15.49 -6.14
N ARG A 131 -6.22 -16.77 -6.50
CA ARG A 131 -6.15 -17.18 -7.92
C ARG A 131 -7.38 -16.79 -8.75
N ARG A 132 -8.52 -16.63 -8.08
CA ARG A 132 -9.82 -16.33 -8.70
C ARG A 132 -10.07 -14.83 -8.84
N VAL A 133 -9.19 -13.99 -8.28
CA VAL A 133 -9.36 -12.53 -8.22
C VAL A 133 -10.70 -12.15 -7.58
N THR A 134 -11.04 -12.85 -6.51
CA THR A 134 -12.24 -12.65 -5.69
C THR A 134 -11.93 -12.10 -4.30
N GLN A 135 -10.67 -12.15 -3.87
CA GLN A 135 -10.21 -11.58 -2.62
C GLN A 135 -8.88 -10.86 -2.81
N ALA A 136 -8.69 -9.74 -2.12
CA ALA A 136 -7.48 -8.94 -2.20
C ALA A 136 -7.02 -8.42 -0.84
N LEU A 137 -5.71 -8.36 -0.64
CA LEU A 137 -5.07 -7.76 0.53
C LEU A 137 -4.12 -6.66 0.06
N ILE A 138 -4.24 -5.47 0.65
CA ILE A 138 -3.36 -4.32 0.38
C ILE A 138 -2.98 -3.64 1.69
N TYR A 139 -1.73 -3.20 1.80
CA TYR A 139 -1.30 -2.26 2.83
C TYR A 139 -1.32 -0.85 2.26
N ALA A 140 -1.87 0.09 3.02
CA ALA A 140 -1.84 1.50 2.70
C ALA A 140 -1.67 2.35 3.98
N GLY A 141 -0.98 3.47 3.86
CA GLY A 141 -0.81 4.43 4.93
C GLY A 141 -0.65 5.86 4.44
N GLN A 142 -1.22 6.78 5.21
CA GLN A 142 -1.26 8.21 4.92
C GLN A 142 -0.74 9.00 6.13
N GLN A 143 -0.04 10.09 5.87
CA GLN A 143 0.49 10.96 6.92
C GLN A 143 0.40 12.41 6.45
N PHE A 144 -0.06 13.30 7.33
CA PHE A 144 -0.36 14.71 7.04
C PHE A 144 0.46 15.67 7.93
N ASP A 145 0.89 15.18 9.08
CA ASP A 145 1.80 15.86 10.01
C ASP A 145 2.57 14.82 10.85
N TRP A 146 3.48 15.29 11.72
CA TRP A 146 4.33 14.46 12.56
C TRP A 146 3.52 13.51 13.45
N ASN A 147 2.37 13.97 13.94
CA ASN A 147 1.46 13.24 14.83
C ASN A 147 0.06 13.06 14.21
N VAL A 148 -0.01 13.08 12.88
CA VAL A 148 -1.29 12.95 12.17
C VAL A 148 -1.08 12.00 11.01
N GLY A 149 -1.42 10.74 11.23
CA GLY A 149 -1.33 9.72 10.20
C GLY A 149 -1.75 8.34 10.70
N SER A 150 -2.01 7.46 9.74
CA SER A 150 -2.33 6.07 10.03
C SER A 150 -1.93 5.19 8.86
N GLY A 151 -1.58 3.94 9.14
CA GLY A 151 -1.42 2.93 8.11
C GLY A 151 -1.83 1.56 8.60
N GLY A 152 -2.21 0.70 7.66
CA GLY A 152 -2.75 -0.60 7.98
C GLY A 152 -3.02 -1.45 6.75
N TYR A 153 -3.48 -2.65 7.00
CA TYR A 153 -3.83 -3.64 6.00
C TYR A 153 -5.33 -3.66 5.82
N ARG A 154 -5.78 -3.81 4.58
CA ARG A 154 -7.19 -3.79 4.18
C ARG A 154 -7.47 -5.02 3.33
N LEU A 155 -8.51 -5.75 3.72
CA LEU A 155 -9.00 -6.94 3.03
C LEU A 155 -10.22 -6.54 2.20
N PHE A 156 -10.25 -6.96 0.94
CA PHE A 156 -11.34 -6.72 0.01
C PHE A 156 -11.87 -8.03 -0.56
N SER A 157 -13.15 -8.02 -0.95
CA SER A 157 -13.77 -9.06 -1.75
C SER A 157 -14.40 -8.46 -3.00
N LYS A 158 -14.32 -9.19 -4.12
CA LYS A 158 -14.97 -8.83 -5.38
C LYS A 158 -16.31 -9.55 -5.48
N THR A 159 -17.41 -8.78 -5.41
CA THR A 159 -18.77 -9.30 -5.62
C THR A 159 -19.46 -8.46 -6.68
N GLY A 160 -20.08 -9.08 -7.67
CA GLY A 160 -20.76 -8.36 -8.76
C GLY A 160 -19.82 -7.48 -9.61
N GLY A 161 -18.52 -7.79 -9.64
CA GLY A 161 -17.51 -7.03 -10.39
C GLY A 161 -16.88 -5.86 -9.63
N SER A 162 -17.34 -5.54 -8.41
CA SER A 162 -16.83 -4.43 -7.61
C SER A 162 -16.13 -4.90 -6.33
N TRP A 163 -15.08 -4.19 -5.94
CA TRP A 163 -14.33 -4.45 -4.72
C TRP A 163 -14.98 -3.77 -3.50
N THR A 164 -15.26 -4.57 -2.47
CA THR A 164 -15.82 -4.12 -1.19
C THR A 164 -14.85 -4.47 -0.06
N GLU A 165 -14.59 -3.52 0.85
CA GLU A 165 -13.75 -3.77 2.03
C GLU A 165 -14.48 -4.72 3.00
N LEU A 166 -13.86 -5.87 3.29
CA LEU A 166 -14.34 -6.84 4.28
C LEU A 166 -13.85 -6.48 5.68
N GLY A 167 -12.68 -5.87 5.80
CA GLY A 167 -12.09 -5.53 7.07
C GLY A 167 -10.77 -4.78 6.92
N LYS A 168 -10.32 -4.18 8.01
CA LYS A 168 -9.03 -3.49 8.09
C LYS A 168 -8.42 -3.64 9.47
N VAL A 169 -7.09 -3.67 9.50
CA VAL A 169 -6.31 -3.73 10.74
C VAL A 169 -5.23 -2.66 10.72
N GLY A 170 -5.13 -1.91 11.81
CA GLY A 170 -4.14 -0.86 11.97
C GLY A 170 -2.74 -1.46 12.19
N SER A 171 -1.74 -0.92 11.50
CA SER A 171 -0.34 -1.23 11.74
C SER A 171 0.35 -0.14 12.56
N TRP A 172 -0.06 1.12 12.39
CA TRP A 172 0.44 2.26 13.16
C TRP A 172 -0.55 3.40 13.11
N ILE A 173 -0.54 4.20 14.17
CA ILE A 173 -1.24 5.49 14.31
C ILE A 173 -0.20 6.46 14.86
N SER A 174 -0.19 7.68 14.35
CA SER A 174 0.69 8.75 14.79
C SER A 174 -0.06 9.80 15.58
#